data_AF-A0A1Q9TLQ0-F1
#
_entry.id   AF-A0A1Q9TLQ0-F1
#
_cell.length_a   1.000
_cell.length_b   1.000
_cell.length_c   1.000
_cell.angle_alpha   90.00
_cell.angle_beta   90.00
_cell.angle_gamma   90.00
#
_symmetry.space_group_name_H-M   'P 1'
#
loop_
_entity.id
_entity.type
_entity.pdbx_description
1 polymer ?
#
loop_
_entity_poly.entity_id
_entity_poly.type
_entity_poly.pdbx_seq_one_letter_code
_entity_poly.pdbx_strand_id
1 'polypeptide(L)'
;MGTAIRTTVGAPRWALSYTLAGHAQLITPTRDMLGLDRSPYRKRYEARLSATGLYRIATELRSLARGRLEPLVLLCFDRLGKPGPDSWCHRTMFAVWWEEQTGVEVPELGAVALPEPPTLF
;
A
#
# COMPACT_ATOMS: atom_id res chain seq x y z
N MET A 1 5.48 -14.40 7.38
CA MET A 1 5.99 -13.52 6.29
C MET A 1 4.80 -13.06 5.47
N GLY A 2 4.70 -11.76 5.15
CA GLY A 2 3.56 -11.24 4.37
C GLY A 2 3.69 -11.46 2.86
N THR A 3 2.58 -11.36 2.15
CA THR A 3 2.50 -11.50 0.68
C THR A 3 2.76 -10.15 0.01
N ALA A 4 3.93 -9.99 -0.61
CA ALA A 4 4.35 -8.74 -1.25
C ALA A 4 3.58 -8.47 -2.55
N ILE A 5 2.95 -7.30 -2.66
CA ILE A 5 2.25 -6.85 -3.86
C ILE A 5 2.69 -5.45 -4.27
N ARG A 6 2.73 -5.22 -5.58
CA ARG A 6 3.07 -3.92 -6.15
C ARG A 6 1.84 -3.01 -6.19
N THR A 7 2.04 -1.72 -5.89
CA THR A 7 1.01 -0.67 -6.04
C THR A 7 1.50 0.52 -6.88
N THR A 8 2.58 0.33 -7.66
CA THR A 8 3.21 1.37 -8.47
C THR A 8 2.81 1.34 -9.94
N VAL A 9 2.93 2.49 -10.61
CA VAL A 9 2.70 2.65 -12.06
C VAL A 9 3.68 1.81 -12.89
N GLY A 10 4.95 1.81 -12.50
CA GLY A 10 6.04 1.07 -13.15
C GLY A 10 6.51 -0.12 -12.33
N ALA A 11 7.16 -1.08 -12.97
CA ALA A 11 7.92 -2.12 -12.26
C ALA A 11 9.23 -1.54 -11.69
N PRO A 12 9.73 -2.11 -10.57
CA PRO A 12 11.07 -1.79 -10.11
C PRO A 12 12.10 -2.12 -11.20
N ARG A 13 13.11 -1.26 -11.36
CA ARG A 13 14.16 -1.40 -12.40
C ARG A 13 15.38 -2.18 -11.92
N TRP A 14 15.31 -2.74 -10.70
CA TRP A 14 16.37 -3.50 -10.06
C TRP A 14 15.84 -4.88 -9.65
N ALA A 15 16.75 -5.85 -9.46
CA ALA A 15 16.39 -7.17 -8.98
C ALA A 15 15.90 -7.11 -7.53
N LEU A 16 14.78 -7.78 -7.26
CA LEU A 16 14.25 -7.94 -5.90
C LEU A 16 14.70 -9.27 -5.31
N SER A 17 15.01 -9.29 -4.02
CA SER A 17 15.31 -10.52 -3.27
C SER A 17 14.06 -11.34 -2.90
N TYR A 18 12.87 -10.84 -3.26
CA TYR A 18 11.58 -11.45 -2.99
C TYR A 18 10.69 -11.42 -4.24
N THR A 19 9.71 -12.33 -4.28
CA THR A 19 8.74 -12.40 -5.39
C THR A 19 7.53 -11.53 -5.10
N LEU A 20 7.08 -10.79 -6.13
CA LEU A 20 5.81 -10.08 -6.09
C LEU A 20 4.68 -11.03 -6.45
N ALA A 21 3.69 -11.18 -5.55
CA ALA A 21 2.52 -12.03 -5.77
C ALA A 21 1.56 -11.46 -6.83
N GLY A 22 1.64 -10.16 -7.09
CA GLY A 22 0.89 -9.48 -8.13
C GLY A 22 0.94 -7.96 -8.04
N HIS A 23 0.01 -7.32 -8.75
CA HIS A 23 -0.13 -5.88 -8.87
C HIS A 23 -1.57 -5.48 -8.53
N ALA A 24 -1.74 -4.62 -7.52
CA ALA A 24 -3.03 -4.03 -7.19
C ALA A 24 -3.26 -2.78 -8.05
N GLN A 25 -3.96 -2.95 -9.17
CA GLN A 25 -4.15 -1.93 -10.20
C GLN A 25 -5.13 -0.85 -9.76
N LEU A 26 -6.14 -1.19 -8.96
CA LEU A 26 -7.18 -0.24 -8.56
C LEU A 26 -6.64 0.83 -7.60
N ILE A 27 -5.68 0.45 -6.76
CA ILE A 27 -4.99 1.37 -5.83
C ILE A 27 -3.67 1.89 -6.40
N THR A 28 -3.36 1.60 -7.66
CA THR A 28 -2.19 2.19 -8.30
C THR A 28 -2.53 3.62 -8.75
N PRO A 29 -1.68 4.63 -8.42
CA PRO A 29 -1.81 5.98 -8.96
C PRO A 29 -1.78 5.97 -10.49
N THR A 30 -2.29 7.01 -11.12
CA THR A 30 -2.23 7.13 -12.59
C THR A 30 -0.99 7.91 -13.03
N ARG A 31 -0.59 7.78 -14.30
CA ARG A 31 0.62 8.43 -14.83
C ARG A 31 0.56 9.95 -14.74
N ASP A 32 -0.61 10.54 -14.91
CA ASP A 32 -0.86 11.98 -14.78
C ASP A 32 -0.71 12.51 -13.35
N MET A 33 -0.63 11.63 -12.36
CA MET A 33 -0.35 12.01 -10.96
C MET A 33 1.15 12.07 -10.66
N LEU A 34 2.00 11.55 -11.55
CA LEU A 34 3.44 11.57 -11.35
C LEU A 34 3.96 13.01 -11.42
N GLY A 35 4.70 13.43 -10.39
CA GLY A 35 5.27 14.78 -10.32
C GLY A 35 4.34 15.84 -9.73
N LEU A 36 3.13 15.49 -9.30
CA LEU A 36 2.27 16.41 -8.53
C LEU A 36 2.81 16.59 -7.10
N ASP A 37 2.63 17.79 -6.56
CA ASP A 37 2.84 18.07 -5.15
C ASP A 37 1.85 17.31 -4.26
N ARG A 38 2.18 17.17 -2.97
CA ARG A 38 1.44 16.36 -2.00
C ARG A 38 -0.06 16.65 -1.96
N SER A 39 -0.45 17.93 -1.89
CA SER A 39 -1.85 18.33 -1.75
C SER A 39 -2.71 18.01 -2.98
N PRO A 40 -2.35 18.46 -4.21
CA PRO A 40 -3.09 18.09 -5.41
C PRO A 40 -3.04 16.57 -5.67
N TYR A 41 -1.92 15.91 -5.34
CA TYR A 41 -1.81 14.46 -5.42
C TYR A 41 -2.84 13.76 -4.52
N ARG A 42 -2.87 14.09 -3.21
CA ARG A 42 -3.78 13.49 -2.22
C ARG A 42 -5.23 13.61 -2.68
N LYS A 43 -5.65 14.84 -3.02
CA LYS A 43 -7.03 15.11 -3.47
C LYS A 43 -7.42 14.25 -4.68
N ARG A 44 -6.53 14.16 -5.68
CA ARG A 44 -6.78 13.39 -6.91
C ARG A 44 -6.78 11.88 -6.63
N TYR A 45 -5.88 11.42 -5.78
CA TYR A 45 -5.77 10.01 -5.40
C TYR A 45 -7.01 9.54 -4.63
N GLU A 46 -7.44 10.28 -3.61
CA GLU A 46 -8.62 9.96 -2.81
C GLU A 46 -9.89 9.98 -3.66
N ALA A 47 -10.05 10.98 -4.54
CA ALA A 47 -11.17 11.02 -5.46
C ALA A 47 -11.21 9.78 -6.36
N ARG A 48 -10.05 9.29 -6.82
CA ARG A 48 -9.94 8.06 -7.60
C ARG A 48 -10.30 6.82 -6.78
N LEU A 49 -9.82 6.70 -5.55
CA LEU A 49 -10.14 5.58 -4.66
C LEU A 49 -11.65 5.52 -4.40
N SER A 50 -12.24 6.66 -4.03
CA SER A 50 -13.68 6.80 -3.81
C SER A 50 -14.50 6.49 -5.06
N ALA A 51 -14.09 6.97 -6.24
CA ALA A 51 -14.77 6.66 -7.50
C ALA A 51 -14.66 5.18 -7.90
N THR A 52 -13.55 4.52 -7.53
CA THR A 52 -13.38 3.09 -7.75
C THR A 52 -14.26 2.28 -6.79
N GLY A 53 -14.40 2.74 -5.55
CA GLY A 53 -15.27 2.17 -4.54
C GLY A 53 -14.59 1.08 -3.71
N LEU A 54 -14.87 1.11 -2.40
CA LEU A 54 -14.29 0.23 -1.39
C LEU A 54 -14.45 -1.26 -1.74
N TYR A 55 -15.65 -1.68 -2.16
CA TYR A 55 -15.93 -3.09 -2.46
C TYR A 55 -15.04 -3.66 -3.57
N ARG A 56 -14.79 -2.89 -4.64
CA ARG A 56 -13.97 -3.32 -5.76
C ARG A 56 -12.50 -3.43 -5.37
N ILE A 57 -12.01 -2.45 -4.63
CA ILE A 57 -10.65 -2.45 -4.07
C ILE A 57 -10.47 -3.65 -3.15
N ALA A 58 -11.38 -3.87 -2.19
CA ALA A 58 -11.33 -4.99 -1.27
C ALA A 58 -11.34 -6.35 -2.00
N THR A 59 -12.08 -6.45 -3.11
CA THR A 59 -12.16 -7.67 -3.91
C THR A 59 -10.86 -7.92 -4.67
N GLU A 60 -10.24 -6.90 -5.26
CA GLU A 60 -8.92 -7.02 -5.88
C GLU A 60 -7.87 -7.46 -4.86
N LEU A 61 -7.81 -6.80 -3.69
CA LEU A 61 -6.85 -7.14 -2.63
C LEU A 61 -7.04 -8.59 -2.15
N ARG A 62 -8.28 -9.02 -1.87
CA ARG A 62 -8.57 -10.43 -1.50
C ARG A 62 -8.12 -11.42 -2.58
N SER A 63 -8.31 -11.09 -3.85
CA SER A 63 -7.86 -11.95 -4.95
C SER A 63 -6.33 -12.09 -4.99
N LEU A 64 -5.59 -11.01 -4.70
CA LEU A 64 -4.12 -11.01 -4.64
C LEU A 64 -3.58 -11.76 -3.43
N ALA A 65 -4.34 -11.83 -2.33
CA ALA A 65 -4.02 -12.69 -1.20
C ALA A 65 -4.15 -14.18 -1.55
N ARG A 66 -4.89 -14.55 -2.61
CA ARG A 66 -5.08 -15.93 -3.07
C ARG A 66 -5.51 -16.90 -1.96
N GLY A 67 -6.35 -16.41 -1.03
CA GLY A 67 -6.81 -17.20 0.13
C GLY A 67 -5.75 -17.47 1.20
N ARG A 68 -4.58 -16.85 1.10
CA ARG A 68 -3.56 -16.89 2.16
C ARG A 68 -4.03 -16.13 3.39
N LEU A 69 -3.68 -16.65 4.56
CA LEU A 69 -3.91 -15.97 5.85
C LEU A 69 -2.81 -14.95 6.17
N GLU A 70 -1.74 -14.91 5.37
CA GLU A 70 -0.65 -13.97 5.55
C GLU A 70 -1.07 -12.55 5.14
N PRO A 71 -0.63 -11.50 5.86
CA PRO A 71 -0.97 -10.13 5.51
C PRO A 71 -0.41 -9.74 4.14
N LEU A 72 -1.15 -8.92 3.39
CA LEU A 72 -0.62 -8.30 2.18
C LEU A 72 0.35 -7.18 2.55
N VAL A 73 1.48 -7.11 1.85
CA VAL A 73 2.47 -6.04 2.00
C VAL A 73 2.43 -5.16 0.77
N LEU A 74 2.01 -3.91 0.94
CA LEU A 74 1.85 -2.93 -0.13
C LEU A 74 3.18 -2.24 -0.44
N LEU A 75 3.67 -2.37 -1.68
CA LEU A 75 4.97 -1.83 -2.09
C LEU A 75 4.83 -0.66 -3.08
N CYS A 76 5.34 0.52 -2.70
CA CYS A 76 5.37 1.74 -3.50
C CYS A 76 6.74 2.07 -4.12
N PHE A 77 7.83 1.42 -3.70
CA PHE A 77 9.22 1.65 -4.16
C PHE A 77 9.75 3.10 -4.09
N ASP A 78 8.98 4.04 -3.52
CA ASP A 78 9.39 5.42 -3.33
C ASP A 78 10.42 5.55 -2.19
N ARG A 79 11.31 6.54 -2.33
CA ARG A 79 12.33 6.85 -1.33
C ARG A 79 11.77 7.81 -0.28
N LEU A 80 11.28 7.26 0.83
CA LEU A 80 10.71 8.02 1.96
C LEU A 80 11.75 8.63 2.91
N GLY A 81 13.04 8.28 2.77
CA GLY A 81 14.13 8.83 3.57
C GLY A 81 14.50 10.29 3.25
N LYS A 82 13.67 11.01 2.49
CA LYS A 82 13.88 12.43 2.22
C LYS A 82 13.40 13.24 3.43
N PRO A 83 14.23 14.14 4.00
CA PRO A 83 13.81 14.97 5.11
C PRO A 83 12.72 15.95 4.70
N GLY A 84 11.84 16.30 5.64
CA GLY A 84 10.86 17.38 5.48
C GLY A 84 9.53 16.95 4.84
N PRO A 85 8.76 17.90 4.27
CA PRO A 85 7.37 17.71 3.84
C PRO A 85 7.20 16.72 2.68
N ASP A 86 8.30 16.26 2.07
CA ASP A 86 8.36 15.30 0.96
C ASP A 86 8.47 13.84 1.41
N SER A 87 8.46 13.57 2.73
CA SER A 87 8.40 12.21 3.27
C SER A 87 6.97 11.64 3.20
N TRP A 88 6.48 11.44 1.98
CA TRP A 88 5.17 10.86 1.70
C TRP A 88 5.20 10.01 0.42
N CYS A 89 4.26 9.09 0.30
CA CYS A 89 3.99 8.36 -0.93
C CYS A 89 2.51 7.97 -1.00
N HIS A 90 2.07 7.39 -2.11
CA HIS A 90 0.68 6.93 -2.24
C HIS A 90 0.30 5.79 -1.30
N ARG A 91 1.27 4.98 -0.84
CA ARG A 91 1.00 3.90 0.12
C ARG A 91 0.49 4.45 1.44
N THR A 92 1.13 5.48 1.99
CA THR A 92 0.70 6.09 3.27
C THR A 92 -0.63 6.80 3.12
N MET A 93 -0.88 7.45 1.97
CA MET A 93 -2.19 8.04 1.67
C MET A 93 -3.29 6.97 1.56
N PHE A 94 -2.99 5.83 0.93
CA PHE A 94 -3.92 4.70 0.85
C PHE A 94 -4.22 4.12 2.22
N ALA A 95 -3.22 3.96 3.08
CA ALA A 95 -3.39 3.47 4.44
C ALA A 95 -4.39 4.33 5.23
N VAL A 96 -4.19 5.66 5.23
CA VAL A 96 -5.09 6.61 5.88
C VAL A 96 -6.50 6.53 5.29
N TRP A 97 -6.63 6.58 3.96
CA TRP A 97 -7.94 6.47 3.32
C TRP A 97 -8.65 5.15 3.66
N TRP A 98 -7.92 4.02 3.66
CA TRP A 98 -8.49 2.71 3.96
C TRP A 98 -9.00 2.64 5.40
N GLU A 99 -8.23 3.14 6.36
CA GLU A 99 -8.64 3.24 7.76
C GLU A 99 -9.88 4.14 7.91
N GLU A 100 -9.91 5.30 7.27
CA GLU A 100 -11.09 6.18 7.26
C GLU A 100 -12.34 5.49 6.69
N GLN A 101 -12.19 4.62 5.69
CA GLN A 101 -13.32 3.90 5.07
C GLN A 101 -13.75 2.64 5.84
N THR A 102 -12.86 2.00 6.58
CA THR A 102 -13.08 0.64 7.11
C THR A 102 -12.91 0.50 8.61
N GLY A 103 -12.26 1.46 9.26
CA GLY A 103 -11.78 1.36 10.65
C GLY A 103 -10.60 0.40 10.83
N VAL A 104 -10.06 -0.19 9.76
CA VAL A 104 -8.93 -1.12 9.82
C VAL A 104 -7.64 -0.36 9.57
N GLU A 105 -6.75 -0.35 10.57
CA GLU A 105 -5.42 0.23 10.46
C GLU A 105 -4.57 -0.55 9.45
N VAL A 106 -3.78 0.17 8.64
CA VAL A 106 -2.77 -0.40 7.73
C VAL A 106 -1.39 0.08 8.18
N PRO A 107 -0.76 -0.60 9.15
CA PRO A 107 0.50 -0.15 9.71
C PRO A 107 1.66 -0.32 8.72
N GLU A 108 2.69 0.51 8.88
CA GLU A 108 3.96 0.30 8.19
C GLU A 108 4.63 -0.98 8.66
N LEU A 109 5.34 -1.66 7.75
CA LEU A 109 5.95 -2.94 8.07
C LEU A 109 7.02 -2.76 9.16
N GLY A 110 6.81 -3.41 10.31
CA GLY A 110 7.68 -3.29 11.48
C GLY A 110 7.24 -2.22 12.50
N ALA A 111 6.16 -1.48 12.26
CA ALA A 111 5.61 -0.53 13.22
C ALA A 111 4.88 -1.20 14.39
N VAL A 112 4.29 -2.37 14.15
CA VAL A 112 3.68 -3.20 15.20
C VAL A 112 4.71 -4.24 15.63
N ALA A 113 5.00 -4.29 16.92
CA ALA A 113 5.83 -5.35 17.50
C ALA A 113 5.14 -6.70 17.24
N LEU A 114 5.88 -7.68 16.74
CA LEU A 114 5.37 -9.06 16.71
C LEU A 114 5.05 -9.46 18.16
N PRO A 115 3.90 -10.09 18.44
CA PRO A 115 3.63 -10.61 19.78
C PRO A 115 4.78 -11.53 20.17
N GLU A 116 5.28 -11.36 21.39
CA GLU A 116 6.33 -12.22 21.92
C GLU A 116 5.85 -13.68 21.82
N PRO A 117 6.71 -14.61 21.37
CA PRO A 117 6.34 -16.01 21.35
C PRO A 117 5.94 -16.44 22.77
N PRO A 118 4.89 -17.27 22.92
CA PRO A 118 4.46 -17.70 24.25
C PRO A 118 5.63 -18.35 24.98
N THR A 119 5.98 -17.79 26.12
CA THR A 119 6.94 -18.37 27.04
C THR A 119 6.32 -19.62 27.62
N LEU A 120 6.76 -20.79 27.13
CA LEU A 120 6.51 -22.07 27.79
C LEU A 120 7.39 -22.11 29.04
N PHE A 121 6.85 -21.64 30.16
CA PHE A 121 7.32 -21.97 31.51
C PHE A 121 6.28 -22.84 32.21
#